data_AF-A0A9N9QIW8-F1
#
_entry.id   AF-A0A9N9QIW8-F1
#
_cell.length_a   1.000
_cell.length_b   1.000
_cell.length_c   1.000
_cell.angle_alpha   90.00
_cell.angle_beta   90.00
_cell.angle_gamma   90.00
#
_symmetry.space_group_name_H-M   'P 1'
#
loop_
_entity.id
_entity.type
_entity.pdbx_description
1 polymer ?
#
loop_
_entity_poly.entity_id
_entity_poly.type
_entity_poly.pdbx_seq_one_letter_code
_entity_poly.pdbx_strand_id
1 'polypeptide(L)'
;MAIKDLLSVIKKFPHHFNETTMFKGTKEAEKLKEEFRRHFRNITRIMDCVGCDKCRLWGKLQTQGLGTALKILFSGQFDYDTAGNLVNKNEMHLQRNEIVSLLNAIGRLSTSIYKLDDFRQIIS
;
A
#
# COMPACT_ATOMS: atom_id res chain seq x y z
N MET A 1 7.61 7.84 -19.48
CA MET A 1 7.63 6.36 -19.25
C MET A 1 6.54 6.12 -18.22
N ALA A 2 5.39 5.55 -18.60
CA ALA A 2 4.09 5.76 -17.95
C ALA A 2 4.07 5.68 -16.41
N ILE A 3 4.81 4.75 -15.80
CA ILE A 3 4.90 4.65 -14.33
C ILE A 3 5.58 5.87 -13.68
N LYS A 4 6.65 6.41 -14.29
CA LYS A 4 7.32 7.62 -13.79
C LYS A 4 6.39 8.83 -13.87
N ASP A 5 5.58 8.90 -14.92
CA ASP A 5 4.64 9.99 -15.14
C ASP A 5 3.52 9.92 -14.09
N LEU A 6 2.98 8.73 -13.81
CA LEU A 6 2.03 8.50 -12.73
C LEU A 6 2.59 8.90 -11.35
N LEU A 7 3.81 8.47 -11.03
CA LEU A 7 4.46 8.81 -9.76
C LEU A 7 4.68 10.32 -9.62
N SER A 8 4.95 11.02 -10.73
CA SER A 8 5.10 12.48 -10.73
C SER A 8 3.78 13.18 -10.39
N VAL A 9 2.64 12.66 -10.85
CA VAL A 9 1.31 13.17 -10.52
C VAL A 9 1.00 12.93 -9.05
N ILE A 10 1.27 11.72 -8.53
CA ILE A 10 1.04 11.39 -7.12
C ILE A 10 1.82 12.35 -6.21
N LYS A 11 3.10 12.62 -6.51
CA LYS A 11 3.95 13.53 -5.70
C LYS A 11 3.51 15.00 -5.71
N LYS A 12 2.72 15.43 -6.70
CA LYS A 12 2.19 16.80 -6.78
C LYS A 12 0.99 17.01 -5.85
N PHE A 13 0.43 15.94 -5.28
CA PHE A 13 -0.74 16.04 -4.42
C PHE A 13 -0.37 16.71 -3.08
N PRO A 14 -1.01 17.83 -2.70
CA PRO A 14 -0.54 18.64 -1.56
C PRO A 14 -0.90 18.07 -0.18
N HIS A 15 -1.86 17.15 -0.09
CA HIS A 15 -2.40 16.64 1.18
C HIS A 15 -1.98 15.19 1.44
N HIS A 16 -0.68 14.95 1.53
CA HIS A 16 -0.18 13.64 1.93
C HIS A 16 -0.36 13.39 3.43
N PHE A 17 -0.63 12.14 3.79
CA PHE A 17 -0.61 11.70 5.17
C PHE A 17 0.82 11.80 5.71
N ASN A 18 1.01 12.41 6.89
CA ASN A 18 2.34 12.50 7.50
C ASN A 18 2.76 11.12 8.05
N GLU A 19 3.59 10.40 7.30
CA GLU A 19 3.95 9.01 7.59
C GLU A 19 4.75 8.87 8.89
N THR A 20 5.41 9.94 9.35
CA THR A 20 6.23 9.92 10.58
C THR A 20 5.41 9.71 11.84
N THR A 21 4.11 10.04 11.80
CA THR A 21 3.21 9.93 12.94
C THR A 21 2.86 8.50 13.32
N MET A 22 2.91 7.57 12.36
CA MET A 22 2.43 6.19 12.55
C MET A 22 3.48 5.12 12.17
N PHE A 23 4.44 5.45 11.31
CA PHE A 23 5.30 4.46 10.66
C PHE A 23 6.81 4.62 10.96
N LYS A 24 7.24 5.56 11.82
CA LYS A 24 8.66 5.79 12.13
C LYS A 24 9.06 5.48 13.57
N GLY A 25 10.11 4.65 13.73
CA GLY A 25 11.12 4.70 14.79
C GLY A 25 10.71 4.43 16.25
N THR A 26 9.42 4.28 16.56
CA THR A 26 8.94 3.98 17.91
C THR A 26 8.74 2.47 18.12
N LYS A 27 8.76 2.00 19.38
CA LYS A 27 8.47 0.58 19.70
C LYS A 27 7.04 0.20 19.28
N GLU A 28 6.15 1.18 19.32
CA GLU A 28 4.76 1.08 18.92
C GLU A 28 4.64 0.82 17.41
N ALA A 29 5.48 1.48 16.58
CA ALA A 29 5.48 1.27 15.13
C ALA A 29 5.92 -0.15 14.74
N GLU A 30 6.93 -0.72 15.40
CA GLU A 30 7.35 -2.12 15.14
C GLU A 30 6.30 -3.14 15.61
N LYS A 31 5.64 -2.90 16.75
CA LYS A 31 4.52 -3.73 17.18
C LYS A 31 3.38 -3.69 16.16
N LEU A 32 3.02 -2.48 15.71
CA LEU A 32 1.95 -2.25 14.75
C LEU A 32 2.25 -2.92 13.40
N LYS A 33 3.50 -2.87 12.94
CA LYS A 33 3.98 -3.56 11.73
C LYS A 33 3.76 -5.07 11.81
N GLU A 34 4.12 -5.70 12.94
CA GLU A 34 3.93 -7.14 13.12
C GLU A 34 2.44 -7.50 13.23
N GLU A 35 1.64 -6.67 13.90
CA GLU A 35 0.19 -6.83 13.97
C GLU A 35 -0.43 -6.79 12.57
N PHE A 36 -0.10 -5.77 11.77
CA PHE A 36 -0.55 -5.70 10.38
C PHE A 36 -0.11 -6.94 9.59
N ARG A 37 1.16 -7.32 9.66
CA ARG A 37 1.69 -8.50 8.94
C ARG A 37 0.89 -9.76 9.29
N ARG A 38 0.57 -9.96 10.57
CA ARG A 38 -0.26 -11.08 11.04
C ARG A 38 -1.69 -10.98 10.50
N HIS A 39 -2.31 -9.81 10.56
CA HIS A 39 -3.67 -9.60 10.03
C HIS A 39 -3.75 -9.85 8.53
N PHE A 40 -2.82 -9.34 7.72
CA PHE A 40 -2.80 -9.59 6.27
C PHE A 40 -2.64 -11.08 5.93
N ARG A 41 -1.83 -11.83 6.70
CA ARG A 41 -1.72 -13.29 6.55
C ARG A 41 -3.04 -14.00 6.85
N ASN A 42 -3.72 -13.59 7.91
CA ASN A 42 -5.02 -14.15 8.28
C ASN A 42 -6.10 -13.82 7.24
N ILE A 43 -6.15 -12.58 6.76
CA ILE A 43 -7.08 -12.17 5.69
C ILE A 43 -6.82 -12.98 4.43
N THR A 44 -5.55 -13.17 4.05
CA THR A 44 -5.19 -13.98 2.87
C THR A 44 -5.68 -15.42 3.00
N ARG A 45 -5.60 -16.01 4.20
CA ARG A 45 -6.17 -17.34 4.49
C ARG A 45 -7.69 -17.36 4.43
N ILE A 46 -8.36 -16.31 4.92
CA ILE A 46 -9.83 -16.19 4.81
C ILE A 46 -10.24 -16.15 3.34
N MET A 47 -9.47 -15.46 2.48
CA MET A 47 -9.74 -15.43 1.05
C MET A 47 -9.64 -16.81 0.39
N ASP A 48 -8.94 -17.78 0.98
CA ASP A 48 -8.94 -19.16 0.49
C ASP A 48 -10.27 -19.89 0.67
N CYS A 49 -11.12 -19.42 1.59
CA CYS A 49 -12.44 -19.97 1.84
C CYS A 49 -13.55 -19.36 0.96
N VAL A 50 -13.22 -18.38 0.10
CA VAL A 50 -14.19 -17.72 -0.76
C VAL A 50 -14.48 -18.59 -2.00
N GLY A 51 -15.70 -19.10 -2.12
CA GLY A 51 -16.11 -20.00 -3.21
C GLY A 51 -16.27 -19.34 -4.59
N CYS A 52 -16.36 -18.02 -4.65
CA CYS A 52 -16.36 -17.27 -5.91
C CYS A 52 -14.92 -17.02 -6.40
N ASP A 53 -14.53 -17.63 -7.52
CA ASP A 53 -13.15 -17.53 -8.05
C ASP A 53 -12.70 -16.10 -8.33
N LYS A 54 -13.55 -15.29 -8.95
CA LYS A 54 -13.25 -13.87 -9.23
C LYS A 54 -13.08 -13.09 -7.92
N CYS A 55 -13.95 -13.33 -6.95
CA CYS A 55 -13.94 -12.66 -5.65
C CYS A 55 -12.68 -13.03 -4.87
N ARG A 56 -12.31 -14.31 -4.87
CA ARG A 56 -11.08 -14.83 -4.28
C ARG A 56 -9.85 -14.22 -4.93
N LEU A 57 -9.78 -14.17 -6.25
CA LEU A 57 -8.67 -13.57 -6.99
C LEU A 57 -8.49 -12.09 -6.65
N TRP A 58 -9.54 -11.29 -6.79
CA TRP A 58 -9.48 -9.85 -6.52
C TRP A 58 -9.27 -9.55 -5.04
N GLY A 59 -9.89 -10.32 -4.15
CA GLY A 59 -9.71 -10.19 -2.71
C GLY A 59 -8.26 -10.43 -2.29
N LYS A 60 -7.62 -11.49 -2.79
CA LYS A 60 -6.19 -11.73 -2.56
C LYS A 60 -5.31 -10.64 -3.17
N LEU A 61 -5.58 -10.24 -4.41
CA LEU A 61 -4.81 -9.22 -5.10
C LEU A 61 -4.85 -7.88 -4.37
N GLN A 62 -6.02 -7.44 -3.92
CA GLN A 62 -6.19 -6.17 -3.21
C GLN A 62 -5.57 -6.23 -1.80
N THR A 63 -5.76 -7.35 -1.09
CA THR A 63 -5.16 -7.57 0.24
C THR A 63 -3.63 -7.56 0.16
N GLN A 64 -3.05 -8.22 -0.86
CA GLN A 64 -1.60 -8.21 -1.09
C GLN A 64 -1.09 -6.82 -1.48
N GLY A 65 -1.83 -6.09 -2.32
CA GLY A 65 -1.46 -4.72 -2.71
C GLY A 65 -1.44 -3.77 -1.51
N LEU A 66 -2.43 -3.86 -0.62
CA LEU A 66 -2.47 -3.08 0.62
C LEU A 66 -1.32 -3.46 1.58
N GLY A 67 -1.04 -4.76 1.73
CA GLY A 67 0.11 -5.23 2.51
C GLY A 67 1.45 -4.74 1.95
N THR A 68 1.58 -4.68 0.63
CA THR A 68 2.75 -4.14 -0.07
C THR A 68 2.90 -2.63 0.18
N ALA A 69 1.80 -1.87 0.14
CA ALA A 69 1.80 -0.45 0.45
C ALA A 69 2.29 -0.19 1.89
N LEU A 70 1.78 -0.97 2.85
CA LEU A 70 2.23 -0.89 4.25
C LEU A 70 3.69 -1.30 4.42
N LYS A 71 4.14 -2.35 3.73
CA LYS A 71 5.56 -2.74 3.70
C LYS A 71 6.43 -1.55 3.27
N ILE A 72 6.05 -0.82 2.21
CA ILE A 72 6.76 0.38 1.76
C ILE A 72 6.77 1.47 2.84
N LEU A 73 5.61 1.74 3.47
CA LEU A 73 5.48 2.76 4.52
C LEU A 73 6.33 2.45 5.77
N PHE A 74 6.37 1.18 6.21
CA PHE A 74 7.18 0.73 7.33
C PHE A 74 8.67 0.55 6.98
N SER A 75 9.01 0.36 5.70
CA SER A 75 10.40 0.32 5.23
C SER A 75 11.02 1.71 5.10
N GLY A 76 10.28 2.78 5.43
CA GLY A 76 10.77 4.16 5.53
C GLY A 76 11.78 4.42 6.67
N GLN A 77 12.39 3.38 7.25
CA GLN A 77 13.64 3.46 8.03
C GLN A 77 14.80 3.87 7.11
N PHE A 78 14.73 5.08 6.58
CA PHE A 78 15.93 5.82 6.24
C PHE A 78 16.44 6.38 7.56
N ASP A 79 17.20 5.58 8.31
CA ASP A 79 17.98 6.14 9.42
C ASP A 79 18.95 7.13 8.79
N TYR A 80 18.70 8.43 8.96
CA TYR A 80 19.68 9.45 8.63
C TYR A 80 20.49 9.69 9.90
N ASP A 81 21.82 9.55 9.82
CA ASP A 81 22.73 10.01 10.86
C ASP A 81 22.51 11.52 11.08
N THR A 82 22.92 12.03 12.25
CA THR A 82 23.10 13.45 12.57
C THR A 82 23.85 14.26 11.50
N ALA A 83 24.63 13.60 10.63
CA ALA A 83 25.32 14.18 9.48
C ALA A 83 24.50 14.15 8.15
N GLY A 84 23.25 13.67 8.15
CA GLY A 84 22.40 13.56 6.95
C GLY A 84 22.68 12.34 6.06
N ASN A 85 23.49 11.39 6.53
CA ASN A 85 23.86 10.19 5.77
C ASN A 85 22.92 9.01 6.06
N LEU A 86 22.53 8.27 5.03
CA LEU A 86 21.68 7.07 5.13
C LEU A 86 22.44 5.91 5.79
N VAL A 87 22.09 5.56 7.03
CA VAL A 87 22.76 4.55 7.89
C VAL A 87 22.23 3.14 7.65
N ASN A 88 20.93 2.97 7.39
CA ASN A 88 20.32 1.66 7.14
C ASN A 88 19.65 1.61 5.78
N LYS A 89 20.42 1.24 4.75
CA LYS A 89 19.84 0.80 3.48
C LYS A 89 19.45 -0.67 3.61
N ASN A 90 18.44 -0.98 4.42
CA ASN A 90 17.75 -2.25 4.25
C ASN A 90 17.17 -2.21 2.83
N GLU A 91 17.81 -2.90 1.89
CA GLU A 91 17.40 -2.85 0.49
C GLU A 91 15.96 -3.37 0.40
N MET A 92 15.03 -2.43 0.28
CA MET A 92 13.61 -2.74 0.16
C MET A 92 13.39 -3.37 -1.21
N HIS A 93 13.41 -4.70 -1.24
CA HIS A 93 13.15 -5.47 -2.44
C HIS A 93 11.65 -5.76 -2.55
N LEU A 94 11.07 -5.31 -3.66
CA LEU A 94 9.69 -5.60 -4.04
C LEU A 94 9.70 -6.66 -5.15
N GLN A 95 9.00 -7.76 -4.90
CA GLN A 95 8.81 -8.81 -5.90
C GLN A 95 7.82 -8.36 -6.99
N ARG A 96 7.88 -9.01 -8.16
CA ARG A 96 6.99 -8.68 -9.29
C ARG A 96 5.50 -8.73 -8.93
N ASN A 97 5.09 -9.74 -8.16
CA ASN A 97 3.71 -9.89 -7.67
C ASN A 97 3.30 -8.77 -6.70
N GLU A 98 4.21 -8.31 -5.83
CA GLU A 98 3.99 -7.15 -4.95
C GLU A 98 3.77 -5.88 -5.77
N ILE A 99 4.58 -5.65 -6.81
CA ILE A 99 4.43 -4.47 -7.69
C ILE A 99 3.11 -4.54 -8.47
N VAL A 100 2.80 -5.69 -9.07
CA VAL A 100 1.56 -5.88 -9.84
C VAL A 100 0.33 -5.74 -8.95
N SER A 101 0.34 -6.32 -7.76
CA SER A 101 -0.79 -6.22 -6.82
C SER A 101 -0.96 -4.79 -6.29
N LEU A 102 0.13 -4.07 -6.00
CA LEU A 102 0.09 -2.66 -5.59
C LEU A 102 -0.56 -1.77 -6.66
N LEU A 103 -0.10 -1.87 -7.91
CA LEU A 103 -0.63 -1.08 -9.02
C LEU A 103 -2.09 -1.43 -9.35
N ASN A 104 -2.46 -2.71 -9.28
CA ASN A 104 -3.85 -3.10 -9.50
C ASN A 104 -4.76 -2.65 -8.34
N ALA A 105 -4.29 -2.73 -7.10
CA ALA A 105 -5.06 -2.29 -5.94
C ALA A 105 -5.37 -0.79 -6.01
N ILE A 106 -4.37 0.06 -6.29
CA ILE A 106 -4.60 1.50 -6.48
C ILE A 106 -5.48 1.79 -7.70
N GLY A 107 -5.31 1.04 -8.79
CA GLY A 107 -6.18 1.16 -9.97
C GLY A 107 -7.65 0.84 -9.67
N ARG A 108 -7.92 -0.17 -8.82
CA ARG A 108 -9.28 -0.48 -8.36
C ARG A 108 -9.85 0.62 -7.46
N LEU A 109 -9.08 1.15 -6.52
CA LEU A 109 -9.52 2.28 -5.68
C LEU A 109 -9.80 3.53 -6.53
N SER A 110 -8.91 3.85 -7.47
CA SER A 110 -9.10 4.96 -8.41
C SER A 110 -10.37 4.79 -9.25
N THR A 111 -10.62 3.57 -9.75
CA THR A 111 -11.87 3.26 -10.47
C THR A 111 -13.08 3.44 -9.57
N SER A 112 -13.03 2.97 -8.32
CA SER A 112 -14.14 3.13 -7.37
C SER A 112 -14.46 4.60 -7.09
N ILE A 113 -13.44 5.45 -6.91
CA ILE A 113 -13.63 6.90 -6.72
C ILE A 113 -14.26 7.53 -7.97
N TYR A 114 -13.75 7.20 -9.16
CA TYR A 114 -14.33 7.67 -10.42
C TYR A 114 -15.81 7.27 -10.54
N LYS A 115 -16.15 6.03 -10.18
CA LYS A 115 -17.54 5.56 -10.21
C LYS A 115 -18.47 6.24 -9.22
N LEU A 116 -17.96 6.76 -8.09
CA LEU A 116 -18.78 7.57 -7.20
C LEU A 116 -19.25 8.86 -7.87
N ASP A 117 -18.43 9.46 -8.74
CA ASP A 117 -18.82 10.66 -9.49
C ASP A 117 -19.88 10.33 -10.56
N ASP A 118 -19.69 9.23 -11.31
CA ASP A 118 -20.71 8.72 -12.23
C ASP A 118 -22.06 8.50 -11.53
N PHE A 119 -22.05 7.86 -10.35
CA PHE A 119 -23.30 7.62 -9.59
C PHE A 119 -23.93 8.91 -9.09
N ARG A 120 -23.13 9.91 -8.69
CA ARG A 120 -23.65 11.22 -8.28
C ARG A 120 -24.38 11.92 -9.42
N GLN A 121 -23.84 11.86 -10.64
CA GLN A 121 -24.46 12.44 -11.83
C GLN A 121 -25.77 11.74 -12.25
N ILE A 122 -25.90 10.44 -11.97
CA ILE A 122 -27.13 9.68 -12.27
C ILE A 122 -28.25 9.98 -11.26
N ILE A 123 -27.88 10.28 -10.00
CA ILE A 123 -28.82 10.54 -8.91
C ILE A 123 -29.22 12.02 -8.81
N SER A 124 -28.41 12.94 -9.38
CA SER A 124 -28.73 14.37 -9.50
C SER A 124 -29.65 14.66 -10.68
#